data_AF-A9DK73-F1
#
_entry.id   AF-A9DK73-F1
#
_cell.length_a   1.000
_cell.length_b   1.000
_cell.length_c   1.000
_cell.angle_alpha   90.00
_cell.angle_beta   90.00
_cell.angle_gamma   90.00
#
_symmetry.space_group_name_H-M   'P 1'
#
loop_
_entity.id
_entity.type
_entity.pdbx_description
1 polymer ?
#
loop_
_entity_poly.entity_id
_entity_poly.type
_entity_poly.pdbx_seq_one_letter_code
_entity_poly.pdbx_strand_id
1 'polypeptide(L)'
;MEIFMSLVGVVTLLTIAFLLSNSKKSINYRTVGGALALQAALGGFVLYVPIGQEVLGGVSMGVANVIGYSQAGIDFLFGGLGTDAMFANGVGFVFAIRVLPVIVFFSSLIAVLYYVGIMQLVIKFIGGGLQKALGTSRTESMAATANIFVGQTEAPLVVRPFIATMTNSELFAIMVGGLASIAGAVLAGYAGMGVKIEYLVAASFMAAPGGLMMAKLMHPETEDTKNEMDDLPEDTDKPANVSTQ
;
A
#
# COMPACT_ATOMS: atom_id res chain seq x y z
N MET A 1 -19.94 -22.10 11.75
CA MET A 1 -20.70 -20.89 12.13
C MET A 1 -19.87 -19.63 11.85
N GLU A 2 -18.57 -19.62 12.15
CA GLU A 2 -17.68 -18.48 11.87
C GLU A 2 -17.58 -18.11 10.39
N ILE A 3 -17.36 -19.09 9.48
CA ILE A 3 -17.29 -18.82 8.02
C ILE A 3 -18.57 -18.16 7.50
N PHE A 4 -19.73 -18.63 7.97
CA PHE A 4 -21.02 -18.02 7.60
C PHE A 4 -21.10 -16.58 8.10
N MET A 5 -20.67 -16.31 9.33
CA MET A 5 -20.63 -14.96 9.89
C MET A 5 -19.64 -14.05 9.15
N SER A 6 -18.47 -14.56 8.75
CA SER A 6 -17.51 -13.83 7.91
C SER A 6 -18.11 -13.46 6.55
N LEU A 7 -18.82 -14.40 5.90
CA LEU A 7 -19.52 -14.13 4.64
C LEU A 7 -20.62 -13.06 4.81
N VAL A 8 -21.40 -13.15 5.89
CA VAL A 8 -22.40 -12.12 6.22
C VAL A 8 -21.71 -10.76 6.37
N GLY A 9 -20.59 -10.69 7.09
CA GLY A 9 -19.80 -9.46 7.24
C GLY A 9 -19.36 -8.86 5.90
N VAL A 10 -18.79 -9.66 5.00
CA VAL A 10 -18.39 -9.20 3.65
C VAL A 10 -19.59 -8.67 2.88
N VAL A 11 -20.71 -9.40 2.87
CA VAL A 11 -21.94 -8.96 2.19
C VAL A 11 -22.48 -7.67 2.79
N THR A 12 -22.43 -7.51 4.12
CA THR A 12 -22.87 -6.28 4.79
C THR A 12 -22.02 -5.08 4.39
N LEU A 13 -20.69 -5.21 4.37
CA LEU A 13 -19.79 -4.12 3.95
C LEU A 13 -20.03 -3.71 2.49
N LEU A 14 -20.18 -4.69 1.59
CA LEU A 14 -20.50 -4.44 0.19
C LEU A 14 -21.88 -3.82 0.02
N THR A 15 -22.86 -4.22 0.83
CA THR A 15 -24.22 -3.64 0.80
C THR A 15 -24.19 -2.18 1.24
N ILE A 16 -23.45 -1.84 2.31
CA ILE A 16 -23.28 -0.46 2.75
C ILE A 16 -22.65 0.39 1.64
N ALA A 17 -21.56 -0.09 1.04
CA ALA A 17 -20.90 0.60 -0.07
C ALA A 17 -21.83 0.77 -1.29
N PHE A 18 -22.61 -0.25 -1.62
CA PHE A 18 -23.60 -0.19 -2.70
C PHE A 18 -24.72 0.84 -2.40
N LEU A 19 -25.21 0.90 -1.16
CA LEU A 19 -26.24 1.85 -0.77
C LEU A 19 -25.76 3.31 -0.85
N LEU A 20 -24.49 3.54 -0.51
CA LEU A 20 -23.80 4.84 -0.59
C LEU A 20 -23.28 5.17 -2.00
N SER A 21 -23.48 4.29 -2.98
CA SER A 21 -22.98 4.50 -4.35
C SER A 21 -23.72 5.63 -5.07
N ASN A 22 -22.95 6.52 -5.71
CA ASN A 22 -23.50 7.65 -6.48
C ASN A 22 -24.25 7.21 -7.74
N SER A 23 -23.82 6.11 -8.38
CA SER A 23 -24.32 5.66 -9.68
C SER A 23 -24.45 4.14 -9.74
N LYS A 24 -25.43 3.58 -9.00
CA LYS A 24 -25.65 2.12 -8.88
C LYS A 24 -25.78 1.37 -10.20
N LYS A 25 -26.24 2.03 -11.27
CA LYS A 25 -26.40 1.43 -12.61
C LYS A 25 -25.09 1.33 -13.39
N SER A 26 -24.10 2.15 -13.04
CA SER A 26 -22.81 2.22 -13.73
C SER A 26 -21.74 1.35 -13.08
N ILE A 27 -22.10 0.57 -12.05
CA ILE A 27 -21.16 -0.35 -11.38
C ILE A 27 -20.69 -1.42 -12.37
N ASN A 28 -19.38 -1.44 -12.61
CA ASN A 28 -18.77 -2.51 -13.38
C ASN A 28 -18.55 -3.74 -12.49
N TYR A 29 -19.45 -4.71 -12.59
CA TYR A 29 -19.40 -5.95 -11.80
C TYR A 29 -18.15 -6.80 -12.09
N ARG A 30 -17.54 -6.69 -13.28
CA ARG A 30 -16.27 -7.36 -13.58
C ARG A 30 -15.15 -6.77 -12.72
N THR A 31 -15.10 -5.45 -12.58
CA THR A 31 -14.08 -4.75 -11.78
C THR A 31 -14.27 -5.03 -10.29
N VAL A 32 -15.47 -4.80 -9.75
CA VAL A 32 -15.76 -4.98 -8.31
C VAL A 32 -15.65 -6.46 -7.92
N GLY A 33 -16.26 -7.37 -8.69
CA GLY A 33 -16.19 -8.80 -8.42
C GLY A 33 -14.79 -9.38 -8.62
N GLY A 34 -14.06 -8.91 -9.64
CA GLY A 34 -12.67 -9.28 -9.87
C GLY A 34 -11.75 -8.80 -8.74
N ALA A 35 -11.99 -7.60 -8.21
CA ALA A 35 -11.21 -7.04 -7.10
C ALA A 35 -11.47 -7.80 -5.79
N LEU A 36 -12.73 -8.12 -5.49
CA LEU A 36 -13.08 -8.97 -4.36
C LEU A 36 -12.44 -10.36 -4.48
N ALA A 37 -12.51 -10.97 -5.67
CA ALA A 37 -11.93 -12.28 -5.93
C ALA A 37 -10.40 -12.24 -5.79
N LEU A 38 -9.74 -11.20 -6.30
CA LEU A 38 -8.30 -11.02 -6.18
C LEU A 38 -7.88 -10.81 -4.71
N GLN A 39 -8.61 -9.99 -3.96
CA GLN A 39 -8.35 -9.78 -2.54
C GLN A 39 -8.55 -11.09 -1.73
N ALA A 40 -9.63 -11.81 -1.97
CA ALA A 40 -9.90 -13.10 -1.32
C ALA A 40 -8.88 -14.18 -1.72
N ALA A 41 -8.47 -14.21 -2.98
CA ALA A 41 -7.46 -15.14 -3.48
C ALA A 41 -6.08 -14.85 -2.87
N LEU A 42 -5.68 -13.58 -2.77
CA LEU A 42 -4.45 -13.18 -2.08
C LEU A 42 -4.49 -13.58 -0.62
N GLY A 43 -5.59 -13.27 0.10
CA GLY A 43 -5.77 -13.67 1.49
C GLY A 43 -5.71 -15.18 1.68
N GLY A 44 -6.44 -15.94 0.86
CA GLY A 44 -6.42 -17.40 0.89
C GLY A 44 -5.03 -17.96 0.58
N PHE A 45 -4.32 -17.40 -0.39
CA PHE A 45 -2.97 -17.82 -0.73
C PHE A 45 -2.00 -17.59 0.45
N VAL A 46 -1.90 -16.36 0.95
CA VAL A 46 -0.88 -16.00 1.95
C VAL A 46 -1.21 -16.43 3.38
N LEU A 47 -2.50 -16.64 3.71
CA LEU A 47 -2.92 -17.00 5.07
C LEU A 47 -3.32 -18.47 5.23
N TYR A 48 -3.66 -19.19 4.16
CA TYR A 48 -4.16 -20.57 4.26
C TYR A 48 -3.28 -21.60 3.53
N VAL A 49 -2.72 -21.26 2.37
CA VAL A 49 -1.89 -22.21 1.59
C VAL A 49 -0.47 -22.25 2.17
N PRO A 50 0.12 -23.42 2.48
CA PRO A 50 1.46 -23.51 3.09
C PRO A 50 2.55 -22.80 2.28
N ILE A 51 2.57 -22.99 0.96
CA ILE A 51 3.51 -22.31 0.05
C ILE A 51 3.32 -20.78 0.12
N GLY A 52 2.08 -20.30 0.21
CA GLY A 52 1.82 -18.86 0.31
C GLY A 52 2.20 -18.29 1.67
N GLN A 53 2.08 -19.06 2.75
CA GLN A 53 2.59 -18.71 4.08
C GLN A 53 4.12 -18.65 4.10
N GLU A 54 4.81 -19.57 3.42
CA GLU A 54 6.27 -19.52 3.24
C GLU A 54 6.71 -18.29 2.45
N VAL A 55 6.02 -17.97 1.35
CA VAL A 55 6.27 -16.75 0.57
C VAL A 55 6.07 -15.50 1.43
N LEU A 56 4.95 -15.43 2.16
CA LEU A 56 4.66 -14.31 3.08
C LEU A 56 5.74 -14.21 4.16
N GLY A 57 6.16 -15.33 4.74
CA GLY A 57 7.23 -15.39 5.73
C GLY A 57 8.55 -14.88 5.18
N GLY A 58 8.91 -15.27 3.94
CA GLY A 58 10.11 -14.78 3.27
C GLY A 58 10.11 -13.28 3.02
N VAL A 59 8.99 -12.73 2.53
CA VAL A 59 8.83 -11.27 2.34
C VAL A 59 8.87 -10.55 3.68
N SER A 60 8.16 -11.06 4.69
CA SER A 60 8.10 -10.47 6.03
C SER A 60 9.45 -10.47 6.72
N MET A 61 10.24 -11.53 6.55
CA MET A 61 11.61 -11.62 7.04
C MET A 61 12.52 -10.62 6.33
N GLY A 62 12.35 -10.43 5.02
CA GLY A 62 13.04 -9.39 4.28
C GLY A 62 12.77 -8.00 4.85
N VAL A 63 11.49 -7.67 5.08
CA VAL A 63 11.08 -6.40 5.72
C VAL A 63 11.65 -6.30 7.14
N ALA A 64 11.58 -7.36 7.94
CA ALA A 64 12.10 -7.40 9.29
C ALA A 64 13.61 -7.14 9.34
N ASN A 65 14.38 -7.71 8.41
CA ASN A 65 15.82 -7.48 8.30
C ASN A 65 16.13 -6.02 7.97
N VAL A 66 15.37 -5.43 7.06
CA VAL A 66 15.52 -4.00 6.71
C VAL A 66 15.21 -3.11 7.92
N ILE A 67 14.16 -3.41 8.69
CA ILE A 67 13.87 -2.75 9.96
C ILE A 67 15.04 -2.93 10.94
N GLY A 68 15.59 -4.13 11.04
CA GLY A 68 16.74 -4.45 11.88
C GLY A 68 17.99 -3.62 11.56
N TYR A 69 18.23 -3.29 10.29
CA TYR A 69 19.35 -2.43 9.90
C TYR A 69 19.21 -0.99 10.42
N SER A 70 17.99 -0.51 10.62
CA SER A 70 17.76 0.82 11.21
C SER A 70 18.25 0.93 12.65
N GLN A 71 18.35 -0.20 13.37
CA GLN A 71 18.81 -0.23 14.76
C GLN A 71 20.24 0.28 14.88
N ALA A 72 21.11 -0.02 13.92
CA ALA A 72 22.48 0.48 13.91
C ALA A 72 22.53 2.03 13.86
N GLY A 73 21.60 2.65 13.12
CA GLY A 73 21.45 4.10 13.07
C GLY A 73 20.89 4.69 14.35
N ILE A 74 19.91 4.02 14.97
CA ILE A 74 19.34 4.41 16.27
C ILE A 74 20.41 4.35 17.37
N ASP A 75 21.18 3.27 17.44
CA ASP A 75 22.24 3.08 18.42
C ASP A 75 23.36 4.12 18.25
N PHE A 76 23.69 4.46 17.00
CA PHE A 76 24.66 5.53 16.70
C PHE A 76 24.16 6.90 17.16
N LEU A 77 22.89 7.24 16.89
CA LEU A 77 22.35 8.58 17.15
C LEU A 77 21.96 8.80 18.62
N PHE A 78 21.39 7.78 19.27
CA PHE A 78 20.83 7.87 20.62
C PHE A 78 21.60 7.07 21.68
N GLY A 79 22.63 6.32 21.29
CA GLY A 79 23.44 5.53 22.22
C GLY A 79 22.58 4.56 23.06
N GLY A 80 22.84 4.53 24.36
CA GLY A 80 22.10 3.68 25.31
C GLY A 80 20.63 4.04 25.54
N LEU A 81 20.13 5.15 24.96
CA LEU A 81 18.72 5.53 25.05
C LEU A 81 17.84 4.76 24.04
N GLY A 82 18.45 4.20 22.99
CA GLY A 82 17.77 3.32 22.03
C GLY A 82 17.69 1.86 22.47
N THR A 83 18.54 1.46 23.42
CA THR A 83 18.70 0.07 23.85
C THR A 83 17.80 -0.30 25.02
N ASP A 84 17.79 -1.58 25.41
CA ASP A 84 16.99 -2.05 26.56
C ASP A 84 17.47 -1.51 27.91
N ALA A 85 18.57 -0.76 27.93
CA ALA A 85 19.05 -0.05 29.11
C ALA A 85 18.00 0.94 29.66
N MET A 86 17.09 1.46 28.84
CA MET A 86 15.96 2.28 29.29
C MET A 86 14.92 1.50 30.11
N PHE A 87 14.75 0.19 29.85
CA PHE A 87 13.90 -0.66 30.69
C PHE A 87 14.53 -0.88 32.06
N ALA A 88 15.85 -1.03 32.12
CA ALA A 88 16.59 -1.17 33.38
C ALA A 88 16.51 0.08 34.27
N ASN A 89 16.36 1.26 33.67
CA ASN A 89 16.22 2.55 34.39
C ASN A 89 14.75 2.92 34.72
N GLY A 90 13.78 2.04 34.48
CA GLY A 90 12.37 2.28 34.78
C GLY A 90 11.63 3.23 33.82
N VAL A 91 12.29 3.69 32.74
CA VAL A 91 11.70 4.57 31.71
C VAL A 91 10.89 3.77 30.69
N GLY A 92 11.29 2.52 30.42
CA GLY A 92 10.56 1.61 29.54
C GLY A 92 10.72 1.89 28.04
N PHE A 93 9.70 1.53 27.25
CA PHE A 93 9.70 1.69 25.79
C PHE A 93 9.46 3.14 25.38
N VAL A 94 10.50 3.84 24.92
CA VAL A 94 10.38 5.22 24.43
C VAL A 94 10.05 5.21 22.93
N PHE A 95 8.75 5.38 22.63
CA PHE A 95 8.22 5.41 21.28
C PHE A 95 8.98 6.38 20.36
N ALA A 96 9.29 7.59 20.85
CA ALA A 96 9.97 8.61 20.06
C ALA A 96 11.38 8.20 19.59
N ILE A 97 12.06 7.31 20.30
CA ILE A 97 13.42 6.86 19.99
C ILE A 97 13.40 5.55 19.19
N ARG A 98 12.44 4.66 19.46
CA ARG A 98 12.38 3.35 18.81
C ARG A 98 11.52 3.28 17.56
N VAL A 99 10.57 4.19 17.39
CA VAL A 99 9.62 4.15 16.26
C VAL A 99 9.88 5.26 15.25
N LEU A 100 10.02 6.50 15.70
CA LEU A 100 10.17 7.64 14.77
C LEU A 100 11.43 7.55 13.88
N PRO A 101 12.62 7.15 14.37
CA PRO A 101 13.79 7.03 13.51
C PRO A 101 13.67 5.92 12.47
N VAL A 102 12.91 4.86 12.77
CA VAL A 102 12.63 3.78 11.81
C VAL A 102 11.81 4.32 10.63
N ILE A 103 10.84 5.20 10.90
CA ILE A 103 10.07 5.90 9.85
C ILE A 103 11.01 6.70 8.96
N VAL A 104 11.93 7.49 9.54
CA VAL A 104 12.90 8.31 8.78
C VAL A 104 13.81 7.43 7.90
N PHE A 105 14.31 6.33 8.44
CA PHE A 105 15.14 5.37 7.70
C PHE A 105 14.37 4.71 6.55
N PHE A 106 13.13 4.28 6.77
CA PHE A 106 12.32 3.68 5.72
C PHE A 106 11.96 4.69 4.63
N SER A 107 11.62 5.93 5.00
CA SER A 107 11.36 6.99 4.02
C SER A 107 12.57 7.25 3.13
N SER A 108 13.78 7.33 3.70
CA SER A 108 14.99 7.54 2.91
C SER A 108 15.37 6.33 2.05
N LEU A 109 15.13 5.11 2.54
CA LEU A 109 15.32 3.89 1.74
C LEU A 109 14.37 3.85 0.54
N ILE A 110 13.08 4.12 0.77
CA ILE A 110 12.08 4.15 -0.30
C ILE A 110 12.48 5.20 -1.34
N ALA A 111 12.88 6.39 -0.91
CA ALA A 111 13.42 7.43 -1.79
C ALA A 111 14.57 6.89 -2.67
N VAL A 112 15.59 6.27 -2.07
CA VAL A 112 16.69 5.63 -2.83
C VAL A 112 16.17 4.62 -3.85
N LEU A 113 15.21 3.76 -3.48
CA LEU A 113 14.63 2.77 -4.38
C LEU A 113 13.83 3.41 -5.54
N TYR A 114 13.21 4.57 -5.33
CA TYR A 114 12.60 5.37 -6.38
C TYR A 114 13.65 6.01 -7.29
N TYR A 115 14.72 6.57 -6.74
CA TYR A 115 15.79 7.17 -7.54
C TYR A 115 16.46 6.12 -8.45
N VAL A 116 16.73 4.92 -7.93
CA VAL A 116 17.39 3.84 -8.67
C VAL A 116 16.47 3.17 -9.70
N GLY A 117 15.15 3.35 -9.63
CA GLY A 117 14.21 2.80 -10.61
C GLY A 117 13.55 1.47 -10.19
N ILE A 118 13.87 0.92 -9.01
CA ILE A 118 13.36 -0.38 -8.55
C ILE A 118 11.86 -0.30 -8.27
N MET A 119 11.41 0.77 -7.61
CA MET A 119 9.99 0.98 -7.30
C MET A 119 9.13 1.08 -8.55
N GLN A 120 9.61 1.79 -9.57
CA GLN A 120 8.92 1.94 -10.85
C GLN A 120 8.75 0.59 -11.55
N LEU A 121 9.77 -0.28 -11.48
CA LEU A 121 9.70 -1.63 -12.03
C LEU A 121 8.63 -2.47 -11.32
N VAL A 122 8.67 -2.51 -9.99
CA VAL A 122 7.71 -3.26 -9.16
C VAL A 122 6.28 -2.77 -9.39
N ILE A 123 6.08 -1.45 -9.37
CA ILE A 123 4.77 -0.82 -9.60
C ILE A 123 4.26 -1.14 -10.99
N LYS A 124 5.11 -1.08 -12.03
CA LYS A 124 4.72 -1.40 -13.40
C LYS A 124 4.24 -2.85 -13.55
N PHE A 125 4.92 -3.80 -12.92
CA PHE A 125 4.54 -5.22 -12.99
C PHE A 125 3.25 -5.51 -12.22
N ILE A 126 3.15 -5.09 -10.96
CA ILE A 126 1.98 -5.36 -10.13
C ILE A 126 0.77 -4.55 -10.64
N GLY A 127 0.96 -3.27 -10.93
CA GLY A 127 -0.07 -2.38 -11.44
C GLY A 127 -0.59 -2.80 -12.82
N GLY A 128 0.30 -3.23 -13.72
CA GLY A 128 -0.12 -3.82 -15.01
C GLY A 128 -0.91 -5.12 -14.84
N GLY A 129 -0.55 -5.94 -13.85
CA GLY A 129 -1.30 -7.13 -13.46
C GLY A 129 -2.71 -6.81 -12.97
N LEU A 130 -2.83 -5.84 -12.05
CA LEU A 130 -4.11 -5.35 -11.54
C LEU A 130 -4.98 -4.78 -12.67
N GLN A 131 -4.40 -3.93 -13.52
CA GLN A 131 -5.07 -3.34 -14.68
C GLN A 131 -5.68 -4.43 -15.58
N LYS A 132 -4.88 -5.45 -15.92
CA LYS A 132 -5.32 -6.54 -16.80
C LYS A 132 -6.41 -7.40 -16.15
N ALA A 133 -6.31 -7.65 -14.84
CA ALA A 133 -7.28 -8.44 -14.10
C ALA A 133 -8.62 -7.71 -13.94
N LEU A 134 -8.59 -6.43 -13.57
CA LEU A 134 -9.76 -5.66 -13.15
C LEU A 134 -10.37 -4.80 -14.27
N GLY A 135 -9.64 -4.56 -15.35
CA GLY A 135 -10.05 -3.66 -16.44
C GLY A 135 -10.11 -2.20 -16.01
N THR A 136 -9.40 -1.84 -14.94
CA THR A 136 -9.22 -0.49 -14.42
C THR A 136 -8.29 0.33 -15.31
N SER A 137 -8.26 1.64 -15.14
CA SER A 137 -7.32 2.48 -15.88
C SER A 137 -5.88 2.22 -15.43
N ARG A 138 -4.92 2.51 -16.30
CA ARG A 138 -3.49 2.29 -15.98
C ARG A 138 -3.07 3.17 -14.80
N THR A 139 -3.53 4.41 -14.76
CA THR A 139 -3.18 5.39 -13.72
C THR A 139 -3.65 4.95 -12.34
N GLU A 140 -4.92 4.59 -12.18
CA GLU A 140 -5.44 4.17 -10.88
C GLU A 140 -4.84 2.84 -10.41
N SER A 141 -4.53 1.93 -11.34
CA SER A 141 -3.90 0.64 -11.02
C SER A 141 -2.45 0.81 -10.56
N MET A 142 -1.71 1.75 -11.17
CA MET A 142 -0.35 2.08 -10.74
C MET A 142 -0.37 2.80 -9.39
N ALA A 143 -1.30 3.73 -9.16
CA ALA A 143 -1.43 4.42 -7.88
C ALA A 143 -1.85 3.47 -6.74
N ALA A 144 -2.81 2.58 -6.99
CA ALA A 144 -3.22 1.55 -6.01
C ALA A 144 -2.06 0.61 -5.65
N THR A 145 -1.20 0.30 -6.63
CA THR A 145 -0.01 -0.51 -6.41
C THR A 145 1.08 0.25 -5.65
N ALA A 146 1.29 1.52 -5.97
CA ALA A 146 2.24 2.37 -5.26
C ALA A 146 1.88 2.45 -3.76
N ASN A 147 0.59 2.59 -3.44
CA ASN A 147 0.05 2.61 -2.07
C ASN A 147 0.36 1.35 -1.24
N ILE A 148 0.79 0.24 -1.84
CA ILE A 148 1.27 -0.94 -1.08
C ILE A 148 2.55 -0.61 -0.30
N PHE A 149 3.38 0.28 -0.85
CA PHE A 149 4.72 0.57 -0.37
C PHE A 149 4.86 2.00 0.18
N VAL A 150 4.21 2.96 -0.48
CA VAL A 150 4.30 4.39 -0.14
C VAL A 150 3.00 4.93 0.41
N GLY A 151 3.08 6.04 1.14
CA GLY A 151 1.91 6.64 1.78
C GLY A 151 0.96 7.35 0.82
N GLN A 152 -0.22 7.71 1.32
CA GLN A 152 -1.26 8.44 0.60
C GLN A 152 -0.82 9.78 -0.04
N THR A 153 0.25 10.39 0.45
CA THR A 153 0.82 11.65 -0.10
C THR A 153 1.85 11.40 -1.19
N GLU A 154 2.47 10.22 -1.21
CA GLU A 154 3.58 9.87 -2.11
C GLU A 154 3.10 9.03 -3.30
N ALA A 155 2.12 8.14 -3.09
CA ALA A 155 1.56 7.32 -4.17
C ALA A 155 1.01 8.14 -5.35
N PRO A 156 0.32 9.29 -5.15
CA PRO A 156 -0.14 10.12 -6.26
C PRO A 156 1.00 10.71 -7.09
N LEU A 157 2.23 10.83 -6.54
CA LEU A 157 3.37 11.36 -7.29
C LEU A 157 3.73 10.48 -8.49
N VAL A 158 3.53 9.17 -8.38
CA VAL A 158 3.77 8.19 -9.46
C VAL A 158 2.89 8.47 -10.69
N VAL A 159 1.74 9.10 -10.47
CA VAL A 159 0.76 9.42 -11.51
C VAL A 159 0.50 10.92 -11.60
N ARG A 160 1.39 11.76 -11.05
CA ARG A 160 1.24 13.22 -10.96
C ARG A 160 0.85 13.88 -12.29
N PRO A 161 1.46 13.53 -13.45
CA PRO A 161 1.08 14.15 -14.73
C PRO A 161 -0.37 13.89 -15.12
N PHE A 162 -0.94 12.77 -14.66
CA PHE A 162 -2.27 12.32 -15.03
C PHE A 162 -3.36 12.86 -14.09
N ILE A 163 -3.03 13.29 -12.87
CA ILE A 163 -4.03 13.73 -11.87
C ILE A 163 -4.91 14.87 -12.43
N ALA A 164 -4.34 15.79 -13.21
CA ALA A 164 -5.06 16.92 -13.76
C ALA A 164 -6.08 16.54 -14.85
N THR A 165 -5.95 15.36 -15.45
CA THR A 165 -6.79 14.87 -16.55
C THR A 165 -7.64 13.66 -16.18
N MET A 166 -7.55 13.20 -14.93
CA MET A 166 -8.31 12.07 -14.40
C MET A 166 -9.80 12.37 -14.25
N THR A 167 -10.61 11.32 -14.38
CA THR A 167 -12.03 11.38 -14.05
C THR A 167 -12.24 11.46 -12.54
N ASN A 168 -13.45 11.83 -12.11
CA ASN A 168 -13.78 11.84 -10.68
C ASN A 168 -13.68 10.44 -10.04
N SER A 169 -13.94 9.37 -10.79
CA SER A 169 -13.83 7.99 -10.31
C SER A 169 -12.37 7.58 -10.13
N GLU A 170 -11.48 7.92 -11.07
CA GLU A 170 -10.04 7.67 -10.94
C GLU A 170 -9.45 8.43 -9.76
N LEU A 171 -9.79 9.72 -9.60
CA LEU A 171 -9.31 10.51 -8.47
C LEU A 171 -9.81 9.94 -7.14
N PHE A 172 -11.08 9.53 -7.07
CA PHE A 172 -11.64 8.87 -5.90
C PHE A 172 -10.93 7.54 -5.59
N ALA A 173 -10.59 6.76 -6.62
CA ALA A 173 -9.85 5.51 -6.46
C ALA A 173 -8.45 5.73 -5.88
N ILE A 174 -7.75 6.80 -6.28
CA ILE A 174 -6.45 7.16 -5.69
C ILE A 174 -6.60 7.52 -4.22
N MET A 175 -7.60 8.33 -3.87
CA MET A 175 -7.85 8.74 -2.49
C MET A 175 -8.20 7.55 -1.60
N VAL A 176 -9.13 6.70 -2.05
CA VAL A 176 -9.54 5.50 -1.31
C VAL A 176 -8.38 4.51 -1.21
N GLY A 177 -7.57 4.33 -2.26
CA GLY A 177 -6.39 3.48 -2.22
C GLY A 177 -5.36 3.93 -1.17
N GLY A 178 -5.15 5.24 -1.05
CA GLY A 178 -4.27 5.81 -0.01
C GLY A 178 -4.82 5.63 1.41
N LEU A 179 -6.14 5.76 1.59
CA LEU A 179 -6.79 5.58 2.89
C LEU A 179 -6.96 4.12 3.30
N ALA A 180 -7.03 3.21 2.33
CA ALA A 180 -7.18 1.77 2.57
C ALA A 180 -5.85 1.09 2.98
N SER A 181 -4.73 1.77 2.81
CA SER A 181 -3.37 1.23 2.97
C SER A 181 -2.57 1.98 4.04
N ILE A 182 -1.34 1.50 4.29
CA ILE A 182 -0.37 2.17 5.16
C ILE A 182 0.96 2.30 4.44
N ALA A 183 1.70 3.37 4.71
CA ALA A 183 3.05 3.53 4.19
C ALA A 183 4.01 2.50 4.80
N GLY A 184 5.01 2.04 4.05
CA GLY A 184 6.05 1.12 4.54
C GLY A 184 6.78 1.66 5.78
N ALA A 185 6.97 2.98 5.86
CA ALA A 185 7.56 3.63 7.02
C ALA A 185 6.70 3.48 8.29
N VAL A 186 5.37 3.61 8.18
CA VAL A 186 4.44 3.43 9.31
C VAL A 186 4.27 1.94 9.65
N LEU A 187 4.31 1.06 8.66
CA LEU A 187 4.36 -0.40 8.85
C LEU A 187 5.51 -0.78 9.78
N ALA A 188 6.71 -0.24 9.54
CA ALA A 188 7.86 -0.49 10.37
C ALA A 188 7.67 0.02 11.82
N GLY A 189 6.97 1.15 11.98
CA GLY A 189 6.59 1.65 13.30
C GLY A 189 5.63 0.73 14.05
N TYR A 190 4.59 0.22 13.38
CA TYR A 190 3.67 -0.75 13.99
C TYR A 190 4.36 -2.08 14.32
N ALA A 191 5.28 -2.54 13.47
CA ALA A 191 6.12 -3.69 13.77
C ALA A 191 6.97 -3.47 15.03
N GLY A 192 7.56 -2.27 15.18
CA GLY A 192 8.31 -1.87 16.39
C GLY A 192 7.46 -1.83 17.66
N MET A 193 6.13 -1.71 17.54
CA MET A 193 5.18 -1.82 18.66
C MET A 193 4.78 -3.28 18.97
N GLY A 194 5.29 -4.26 18.23
CA GLY A 194 5.00 -5.69 18.42
C GLY A 194 3.87 -6.25 17.55
N VAL A 195 3.39 -5.49 16.55
CA VAL A 195 2.43 -6.02 15.57
C VAL A 195 3.16 -6.97 14.61
N LYS A 196 2.55 -8.14 14.33
CA LYS A 196 3.12 -9.14 13.42
C LYS A 196 3.31 -8.57 12.02
N ILE A 197 4.55 -8.61 11.52
CA ILE A 197 4.92 -8.08 10.20
C ILE A 197 4.16 -8.83 9.10
N GLU A 198 3.94 -10.13 9.26
CA GLU A 198 3.21 -10.96 8.30
C GLU A 198 1.79 -10.43 8.04
N TYR A 199 1.11 -9.97 9.09
CA TYR A 199 -0.24 -9.41 8.94
C TYR A 199 -0.22 -8.03 8.33
N LEU A 200 0.77 -7.20 8.66
CA LEU A 200 0.92 -5.88 8.07
C LEU A 200 1.24 -5.97 6.56
N VAL A 201 2.17 -6.85 6.19
CA VAL A 201 2.53 -7.11 4.79
C VAL A 201 1.33 -7.66 4.03
N ALA A 202 0.65 -8.68 4.55
CA ALA A 202 -0.55 -9.24 3.92
C ALA A 202 -1.64 -8.16 3.73
N ALA A 203 -1.90 -7.34 4.76
CA ALA A 203 -2.87 -6.26 4.68
C ALA A 203 -2.51 -5.21 3.62
N SER A 204 -1.23 -4.80 3.52
CA SER A 204 -0.77 -3.84 2.51
C SER A 204 -1.03 -4.34 1.08
N PHE A 205 -0.75 -5.61 0.78
CA PHE A 205 -1.03 -6.18 -0.54
C PHE A 205 -2.53 -6.34 -0.81
N MET A 206 -3.32 -6.70 0.20
CA MET A 206 -4.78 -6.83 0.09
C MET A 206 -5.49 -5.48 -0.03
N ALA A 207 -4.88 -4.40 0.46
CA ALA A 207 -5.43 -3.04 0.39
C ALA A 207 -5.52 -2.50 -1.04
N ALA A 208 -4.62 -2.89 -1.95
CA ALA A 208 -4.68 -2.43 -3.34
C ALA A 208 -5.97 -2.87 -4.07
N PRO A 209 -6.30 -4.18 -4.18
CA PRO A 209 -7.57 -4.60 -4.75
C PRO A 209 -8.78 -4.21 -3.88
N GLY A 210 -8.67 -4.25 -2.55
CA GLY A 210 -9.77 -3.87 -1.67
C GLY A 210 -10.15 -2.39 -1.75
N GLY A 211 -9.16 -1.51 -1.87
CA GLY A 211 -9.35 -0.09 -2.11
C GLY A 211 -10.02 0.18 -3.45
N LEU A 212 -9.53 -0.44 -4.53
CA LEU A 212 -10.14 -0.34 -5.87
C LEU A 212 -11.58 -0.88 -5.89
N MET A 213 -11.84 -2.00 -5.20
CA MET A 213 -13.17 -2.57 -5.06
C MET A 213 -14.14 -1.57 -4.44
N MET A 214 -13.79 -1.00 -3.29
CA MET A 214 -14.65 -0.05 -2.58
C MET A 214 -14.79 1.26 -3.34
N ALA A 215 -13.72 1.73 -3.96
CA ALA A 215 -13.73 2.93 -4.78
C ALA A 215 -14.70 2.81 -5.96
N LYS A 216 -14.55 1.76 -6.77
CA LYS A 216 -15.39 1.55 -7.97
C LYS A 216 -16.81 1.11 -7.64
N LEU A 217 -17.05 0.61 -6.43
CA LEU A 217 -18.41 0.34 -5.94
C LEU A 217 -19.13 1.64 -5.52
N MET A 218 -18.46 2.52 -4.77
CA MET A 218 -19.04 3.77 -4.27
C MET A 218 -19.09 4.88 -5.33
N HIS A 219 -18.07 4.99 -6.17
CA HIS A 219 -17.99 5.98 -7.25
C HIS A 219 -17.57 5.29 -8.57
N PRO A 220 -18.50 4.63 -9.26
CA PRO A 220 -18.21 3.90 -10.49
C PRO A 220 -17.74 4.82 -11.63
N GLU A 221 -16.99 4.26 -12.56
CA GLU A 221 -16.54 4.97 -13.76
C GLU A 221 -17.71 5.27 -14.68
N THR A 222 -17.87 6.53 -15.09
CA THR A 222 -18.92 6.97 -16.03
C THR A 222 -18.36 7.72 -17.23
N GLU A 223 -17.08 8.06 -17.20
CA GLU A 223 -16.40 8.86 -18.22
C GLU A 223 -15.34 8.01 -18.94
N ASP A 224 -14.96 8.40 -20.15
CA ASP A 224 -13.93 7.70 -20.90
C ASP A 224 -12.54 8.03 -20.33
N THR A 225 -11.85 7.01 -19.84
CA THR A 225 -10.50 7.14 -19.26
C THR A 225 -9.46 7.39 -20.34
N LYS A 226 -8.58 8.37 -20.15
CA LYS A 226 -7.42 8.61 -21.02
C LYS A 226 -6.28 7.64 -20.63
N ASN A 227 -6.13 6.57 -21.42
CA ASN A 227 -5.27 5.43 -21.08
C ASN A 227 -3.80 5.54 -21.56
N GLU A 228 -3.44 6.59 -22.29
CA GLU A 228 -2.12 6.71 -22.91
C GLU A 228 -1.15 7.49 -22.02
N MET A 229 -0.14 6.78 -21.52
CA MET A 229 0.99 7.32 -20.76
C MET A 229 2.07 7.94 -21.66
N ASP A 230 1.89 7.91 -22.99
CA ASP A 230 2.93 8.30 -23.96
C ASP A 230 3.01 9.82 -24.21
N ASP A 231 2.00 10.59 -23.80
CA ASP A 231 1.83 11.99 -24.22
C ASP A 231 1.97 13.05 -23.11
N LEU A 232 2.75 12.80 -22.04
CA LEU A 232 2.97 13.83 -21.00
C LEU A 232 4.42 13.93 -20.50
N PRO A 233 4.88 15.17 -20.18
CA PRO A 233 6.29 15.53 -20.07
C PRO A 233 7.02 14.80 -18.94
N GLU A 234 8.29 14.47 -19.18
CA GLU A 234 9.19 13.96 -18.15
C GLU A 234 9.17 14.87 -16.92
N ASP A 235 9.05 14.28 -15.73
CA ASP A 235 9.12 14.98 -14.46
C ASP A 235 10.41 15.80 -14.37
N THR A 236 10.28 17.12 -14.39
CA THR A 236 11.40 18.08 -14.48
C THR A 236 12.12 18.26 -13.15
N ASP A 237 11.56 17.78 -12.04
CA ASP A 237 12.15 17.86 -10.68
C ASP A 237 12.75 16.51 -10.25
N LYS A 238 13.51 15.85 -11.13
CA LYS A 238 14.31 14.70 -10.71
C LYS A 238 15.47 15.19 -9.84
N PRO A 239 15.73 14.54 -8.68
CA PRO A 239 16.88 14.85 -7.84
C PRO A 239 18.17 14.71 -8.62
N ALA A 240 19.16 15.55 -8.33
CA ALA A 240 20.45 15.52 -9.02
C ALA A 240 21.23 14.22 -8.70
N ASN A 241 21.05 13.66 -7.50
CA ASN A 241 21.69 12.44 -7.04
C ASN A 241 20.86 11.72 -5.96
N VAL A 242 21.25 10.50 -5.62
CA VAL A 242 20.62 9.64 -4.59
C VAL A 242 20.46 10.35 -3.24
N SER A 243 21.38 11.24 -2.88
CA SER A 243 21.41 11.92 -1.58
C SER A 243 20.57 13.20 -1.52
N THR A 244 19.85 13.56 -2.58
CA THR A 244 19.06 14.79 -2.70
C THR A 244 17.54 14.57 -2.71
N GLN A 245 17.07 13.35 -2.36
CA GLN A 245 15.64 13.04 -2.16
C GLN A 245 15.17 13.22 -0.72
#